data_AF-A0A7C4TNA0-F1
#
_entry.id   AF-A0A7C4TNA0-F1
#
_cell.length_a   1.000
_cell.length_b   1.000
_cell.length_c   1.000
_cell.angle_alpha   90.00
_cell.angle_beta   90.00
_cell.angle_gamma   90.00
#
_symmetry.space_group_name_H-M   'P 1'
#
loop_
_entity.id
_entity.type
_entity.pdbx_description
1 polymer ?
#
loop_
_entity_poly.entity_id
_entity_poly.type
_entity_poly.pdbx_seq_one_letter_code
_entity_poly.pdbx_strand_id
1 'polypeptide(L)' 'MERAKVIEFIKDLVSTLAIVGAIVILGILITGCWPFMVAVESGSMEPNLMPGDVVILMHPSRVGLKTWEEGKQIDY' A
#
# COMPACT_ATOMS: atom_id res chain seq x y z
N MET A 1 41.40 1.33 -7.15
CA MET A 1 40.47 0.18 -7.05
C MET A 1 39.40 0.39 -5.98
N GLU A 2 39.75 0.81 -4.76
CA GLU A 2 38.78 0.97 -3.66
C GLU A 2 37.70 2.04 -3.91
N ARG A 3 38.07 3.23 -4.41
CA ARG A 3 37.11 4.31 -4.73
C ARG A 3 36.07 3.92 -5.79
N ALA A 4 36.44 3.12 -6.78
CA ALA A 4 35.52 2.67 -7.82
C ALA A 4 34.44 1.75 -7.23
N LYS A 5 34.83 0.80 -6.35
CA LYS A 5 33.90 -0.08 -5.64
C LYS A 5 32.92 0.71 -4.77
N VAL A 6 33.39 1.75 -4.07
CA VAL A 6 32.51 2.61 -3.25
C VAL A 6 31.49 3.36 -4.12
N ILE A 7 31.91 3.87 -5.28
CA ILE A 7 31.01 4.57 -6.21
C ILE A 7 29.95 3.62 -6.77
N GLU A 8 30.34 2.40 -7.15
CA GLU A 8 29.39 1.38 -7.62
C GLU A 8 28.40 1.00 -6.53
N PHE A 9 28.87 0.75 -5.31
CA PHE A 9 27.99 0.46 -4.17
C PHE A 9 26.97 1.58 -3.89
N ILE A 10 27.40 2.85 -3.93
CA ILE A 10 26.49 3.99 -3.74
C ILE A 10 25.45 4.05 -4.86
N LYS A 11 25.85 3.81 -6.12
CA LYS A 11 24.90 3.78 -7.23
C LYS A 11 23.85 2.71 -7.05
N ASP A 12 24.26 1.50 -6.68
CA ASP A 12 23.35 0.37 -6.45
C ASP A 12 22.40 0.64 -5.28
N LEU A 13 22.91 1.25 -4.21
CA LEU A 13 22.10 1.65 -3.07
C LEU A 13 21.04 2.69 -3.47
N VAL A 14 21.46 3.75 -4.18
CA VAL A 14 20.57 4.82 -4.63
C VAL A 14 19.53 4.28 -5.61
N SER A 15 19.91 3.43 -6.56
CA SER A 15 18.95 2.84 -7.51
C SER A 15 17.94 1.95 -6.80
N THR A 16 18.37 1.16 -5.82
CA THR A 16 17.47 0.29 -5.04
C THR A 16 16.47 1.13 -4.24
N LEU A 17 16.95 2.16 -3.53
CA LEU A 17 16.09 3.06 -2.77
C LEU A 17 15.12 3.83 -3.68
N ALA A 18 15.58 4.25 -4.87
CA ALA A 18 14.73 4.94 -5.83
C ALA A 18 13.58 4.05 -6.33
N ILE A 19 13.86 2.77 -6.63
CA ILE A 19 12.84 1.81 -7.08
C ILE A 19 11.83 1.53 -5.96
N VAL A 20 12.31 1.22 -4.74
CA VAL A 20 11.43 0.96 -3.59
C VAL A 20 10.59 2.21 -3.28
N GLY A 21 11.21 3.37 -3.25
CA GLY A 21 10.53 4.65 -3.03
C GLY A 21 9.46 4.91 -4.10
N ALA A 22 9.75 4.65 -5.38
CA ALA A 22 8.78 4.80 -6.46
C ALA A 22 7.56 3.89 -6.27
N ILE A 23 7.76 2.62 -5.89
CA ILE A 23 6.66 1.68 -5.63
C ILE A 23 5.78 2.17 -4.46
N VAL A 24 6.40 2.61 -3.37
CA VAL A 24 5.68 3.13 -2.20
C VAL A 24 4.88 4.38 -2.54
N ILE A 25 5.51 5.34 -3.23
CA ILE A 25 4.87 6.59 -3.62
C ILE A 25 3.70 6.32 -4.56
N LEU A 26 3.88 5.49 -5.59
CA LEU A 26 2.82 5.14 -6.52
C LEU A 26 1.68 4.42 -5.81
N GLY A 27 1.99 3.47 -4.92
CA GLY A 27 1.02 2.77 -4.09
C GLY A 27 0.15 3.76 -3.31
N ILE A 28 0.76 4.66 -2.54
CA ILE A 28 0.06 5.64 -1.72
C ILE A 28 -0.75 6.63 -2.57
N LEU A 29 -0.22 7.07 -3.73
CA LEU A 29 -0.93 8.01 -4.60
C LEU A 29 -2.23 7.39 -5.16
N ILE A 30 -2.18 6.10 -5.53
CA ILE A 30 -3.34 5.37 -6.04
C ILE A 30 -4.32 5.04 -4.91
N THR A 31 -3.83 4.43 -3.83
CA THR A 31 -4.70 3.90 -2.77
C THR A 31 -5.13 4.93 -1.74
N GLY A 32 -4.34 5.98 -1.56
CA GLY A 32 -4.54 6.98 -0.52
C GLY A 32 -4.19 6.52 0.90
N CYS A 33 -3.57 5.34 1.08
CA CYS A 33 -3.20 4.84 2.40
C CYS A 33 -1.91 4.01 2.40
N TRP A 34 -1.28 3.94 3.58
CA TRP A 34 -0.18 3.04 3.90
C TRP A 34 -0.56 2.17 5.12
N PRO A 35 -0.39 0.84 5.08
CA PRO A 35 0.06 0.03 3.94
C PRO A 35 -0.98 -0.04 2.82
N PHE A 36 -0.53 -0.19 1.57
CA PHE A 36 -1.43 -0.33 0.42
C PHE A 36 -1.80 -1.79 0.11
N MET A 37 -1.06 -2.75 0.67
CA MET A 37 -1.26 -4.19 0.48
C MET A 37 -0.80 -4.96 1.71
N VAL A 38 -1.59 -5.95 2.14
CA VAL A 38 -1.29 -6.82 3.29
C VAL A 38 -1.74 -8.26 3.02
N ALA A 39 -1.11 -9.22 3.69
CA ALA A 39 -1.58 -10.60 3.71
C ALA A 39 -2.54 -10.81 4.89
N VAL A 40 -3.60 -11.59 4.69
CA VAL A 40 -4.52 -11.99 5.74
C VAL A 40 -3.86 -13.07 6.59
N GLU A 41 -3.75 -12.87 7.90
CA GLU A 41 -3.09 -13.85 8.80
C GLU A 41 -4.08 -14.71 9.60
N SER A 42 -5.33 -14.25 9.74
CA SER A 42 -6.35 -14.87 10.58
C SER A 42 -7.51 -15.41 9.77
N GLY A 43 -8.09 -16.53 10.20
CA GLY A 43 -9.32 -17.11 9.64
C GLY A 43 -10.60 -16.36 10.04
N SER A 44 -10.52 -15.23 10.76
CA SER A 44 -11.70 -14.46 11.17
C SER A 44 -12.48 -13.82 10.02
N MET A 45 -11.90 -13.81 8.81
CA MET A 45 -12.54 -13.30 7.60
C MET A 45 -13.13 -14.42 6.72
N GLU A 46 -13.13 -15.67 7.20
CA GLU A 46 -13.82 -16.77 6.54
C GLU A 46 -15.33 -16.51 6.47
N PRO A 47 -15.99 -16.91 5.37
CA PRO A 47 -15.46 -17.71 4.25
C PRO A 47 -14.87 -16.91 3.08
N ASN A 48 -14.88 -15.57 3.14
CA ASN A 48 -14.61 -14.74 1.95
C ASN A 48 -13.11 -14.46 1.72
N LEU A 49 -12.31 -14.45 2.78
CA LEU A 49 -10.86 -14.29 2.71
C LEU A 49 -10.19 -15.36 3.58
N MET A 50 -9.19 -16.03 3.02
CA MET A 50 -8.45 -17.09 3.69
C MET A 50 -7.08 -16.59 4.18
N PRO A 51 -6.50 -17.20 5.23
CA PRO A 51 -5.13 -16.91 5.62
C PRO A 51 -4.15 -17.12 4.47
N GLY A 52 -3.30 -16.13 4.20
CA GLY A 52 -2.35 -16.10 3.08
C GLY A 52 -2.80 -15.26 1.88
N ASP A 53 -4.08 -14.88 1.81
CA ASP A 53 -4.58 -14.04 0.73
C ASP A 53 -4.00 -12.63 0.81
N VAL A 54 -3.59 -12.09 -0.34
CA VAL A 54 -3.06 -10.73 -0.46
C VAL A 54 -4.19 -9.78 -0.85
N VAL A 55 -4.47 -8.80 0.01
CA VAL A 55 -5.51 -7.80 -0.23
C VAL A 55 -4.90 -6.42 -0.44
N ILE A 56 -5.48 -5.67 -1.38
CA ILE A 56 -5.14 -4.26 -1.63
C ILE A 56 -6.11 -3.40 -0.84
N LEU A 57 -5.58 -2.43 -0.10
CA LEU A 57 -6.35 -1.50 0.70
C LEU A 57 -6.56 -0.20 -0.08
N MET A 58 -7.76 0.34 -0.03
CA MET A 58 -8.12 1.63 -0.63
C MET A 58 -8.72 2.54 0.44
N HIS A 59 -8.28 3.79 0.51
CA HIS A 59 -8.86 4.76 1.42
C HIS A 59 -10.31 5.08 1.01
N PRO A 60 -11.27 5.18 1.96
CA PRO A 60 -12.68 5.42 1.62
C PRO A 60 -12.94 6.66 0.76
N SER A 61 -12.12 7.71 0.91
CA SER A 61 -12.20 8.92 0.09
C SER A 61 -11.88 8.69 -1.40
N ARG A 62 -11.26 7.56 -1.78
CA ARG A 62 -10.93 7.22 -3.18
C ARG A 62 -12.04 6.46 -3.90
N VAL A 63 -12.98 5.88 -3.16
CA VAL A 63 -14.01 4.97 -3.69
C VAL A 63 -15.43 5.50 -3.51
N GLY A 64 -15.60 6.73 -3.00
CA GLY A 64 -16.91 7.36 -2.83
C GLY A 64 -17.80 6.62 -1.83
N LEU A 65 -17.20 5.94 -0.84
CA LEU A 65 -17.93 5.27 0.22
C LEU A 65 -18.68 6.31 1.04
N LYS A 66 -20.00 6.14 1.14
CA LYS A 66 -20.83 6.88 2.09
C LYS A 66 -20.94 6.08 3.37
N THR A 67 -20.58 6.71 4.47
CA THR A 67 -20.76 6.14 5.80
C THR A 67 -22.23 6.21 6.21
N TRP A 68 -22.61 5.39 7.19
CA TRP A 68 -23.96 5.37 7.74
C TRP A 68 -24.41 6.73 8.28
N GLU A 69 -23.50 7.45 8.95
CA GLU A 69 -23.79 8.78 9.50
C GLU A 69 -24.03 9.83 8.40
N GLU A 70 -23.27 9.77 7.29
CA GLU A 70 -23.49 10.64 6.13
C GLU A 70 -24.81 10.32 5.41
N GLY A 71 -25.22 9.04 5.38
CA GLY A 71 -26.52 8.61 4.84
C GLY A 71 -27.69 9.21 5.60
N LYS A 72 -27.67 9.14 6.94
CA LYS A 72 -28.73 9.72 7.79
C LYS A 72 -28.91 11.23 7.61
N GLN A 73 -27.85 11.97 7.27
CA GLN A 73 -27.92 13.42 7.06
C GLN A 73 -28.63 13.81 5.76
N ILE A 74 -28.69 12.91 4.78
CA ILE A 74 -29.38 13.11 3.49
C ILE A 74 -30.72 12.37 3.42
N ASP A 75 -31.27 11.98 4.57
CA ASP A 75 -32.54 11.24 4.72
C ASP A 75 -32.55 9.91 3.94
N TYR A 76 -31.40 9.23 3.95
CA TYR A 76 -31.23 7.85 3.46
C TYR A 76 -31.15 6.86 4.64
#